data_AF-A0A4Q1X107-F1
#
_entry.id   AF-A0A4Q1X107-F1
#
_cell.length_a   1.000
_cell.length_b   1.000
_cell.length_c   1.000
_cell.angle_alpha   90.00
_cell.angle_beta   90.00
_cell.angle_gamma   90.00
#
_symmetry.space_group_name_H-M   'P 1'
#
loop_
_entity.id
_entity.type
_entity.pdbx_description
1 polymer ?
#
loop_
_entity_poly.entity_id
_entity_poly.type
_entity_poly.pdbx_seq_one_letter_code
_entity_poly.pdbx_strand_id
1 'polypeptide(L)'
;MKFYEIKDPYFALIVAEDEKQCLKLYKDIVCEVEDEKEFFDDMKTIDKYEAFKMLAKSHIEDSGELGVEEAFNQLENLEEDGEVLLIDGSLI
;
A
#
# COMPACT_ATOMS: atom_id res chain seq x y z
N MET A 1 7.62 6.10 9.44
CA MET A 1 6.40 5.59 8.81
C MET A 1 6.13 4.16 9.22
N LYS A 2 4.90 3.72 9.03
CA LYS A 2 4.37 2.37 9.21
C LYS A 2 3.80 1.91 7.87
N PHE A 3 3.73 0.60 7.68
CA PHE A 3 3.16 -0.01 6.49
C PHE A 3 1.78 -0.57 6.82
N TYR A 4 0.83 -0.31 5.95
CA TYR A 4 -0.57 -0.67 6.12
C TYR A 4 -1.03 -1.51 4.93
N GLU A 5 -1.52 -2.71 5.22
CA GLU A 5 -2.17 -3.61 4.29
C GLU A 5 -3.69 -3.44 4.45
N ILE A 6 -4.35 -3.07 3.35
CA ILE A 6 -5.81 -2.94 3.25
C ILE A 6 -6.29 -3.99 2.24
N LYS A 7 -7.43 -4.63 2.51
CA LYS A 7 -8.02 -5.65 1.62
C LYS A 7 -9.41 -5.30 1.10
N ASP A 8 -10.11 -4.41 1.80
CA ASP A 8 -11.47 -4.01 1.49
C ASP A 8 -11.58 -2.48 1.50
N PRO A 9 -12.29 -1.86 0.54
CA PRO A 9 -12.97 -2.47 -0.61
C PRO A 9 -12.01 -2.98 -1.70
N TYR A 10 -10.79 -2.45 -1.74
CA TYR A 10 -9.74 -2.85 -2.68
C TYR A 10 -8.41 -3.05 -1.96
N PHE A 11 -7.61 -3.98 -2.48
CA PHE A 11 -6.27 -4.21 -1.96
C PHE A 11 -5.40 -2.95 -2.14
N ALA A 12 -4.73 -2.53 -1.06
CA ALA A 12 -3.69 -1.52 -1.13
C ALA A 12 -2.57 -1.79 -0.11
N LEU A 13 -1.33 -1.47 -0.49
CA LEU A 13 -0.20 -1.36 0.41
C LEU A 13 0.20 0.11 0.49
N ILE A 14 0.09 0.71 1.68
CA ILE A 14 0.33 2.13 1.89
C ILE A 14 1.37 2.31 2.98
N VAL A 15 2.27 3.27 2.80
CA VAL A 15 3.19 3.72 3.84
C VAL A 15 2.77 5.10 4.32
N ALA A 16 2.62 5.27 5.63
CA ALA A 16 2.15 6.51 6.24
C ALA A 16 2.70 6.68 7.67
N GLU A 17 2.62 7.88 8.23
CA GLU A 17 2.94 8.18 9.62
C GLU A 17 1.97 7.51 10.60
N ASP A 18 0.68 7.60 10.30
CA ASP A 18 -0.41 7.04 11.09
C ASP A 18 -1.60 6.57 10.24
N GLU A 19 -2.59 5.96 10.90
CA GLU A 19 -3.78 5.37 10.28
C GLU A 19 -4.65 6.44 9.58
N LYS A 20 -4.68 7.67 10.10
CA LYS A 20 -5.49 8.76 9.50
C LYS A 20 -4.86 9.24 8.20
N GLN A 21 -3.54 9.36 8.16
CA GLN A 21 -2.83 9.66 6.91
C GLN A 21 -2.98 8.52 5.91
N CYS A 22 -2.94 7.27 6.36
CA CYS A 22 -3.21 6.11 5.51
C CYS A 22 -4.62 6.16 4.89
N LEU A 23 -5.66 6.46 5.69
CA LEU A 23 -7.03 6.63 5.21
C LEU A 23 -7.13 7.74 4.17
N LYS A 24 -6.45 8.88 4.40
CA LYS A 24 -6.43 9.99 3.45
C LYS A 24 -5.83 9.57 2.10
N LEU A 25 -4.65 8.94 2.12
CA LEU A 25 -4.00 8.44 0.90
C LEU A 25 -4.88 7.42 0.17
N TYR A 26 -5.54 6.51 0.91
CA TYR A 26 -6.46 5.54 0.33
C TYR A 26 -7.64 6.23 -0.36
N LYS A 27 -8.27 7.21 0.28
CA LYS A 27 -9.39 7.98 -0.30
C LYS A 27 -8.99 8.80 -1.53
N ASP A 28 -7.80 9.40 -1.49
CA ASP A 28 -7.33 10.29 -2.54
C ASP A 28 -6.88 9.53 -3.81
N ILE A 29 -6.36 8.31 -3.66
CA ILE A 29 -5.70 7.57 -4.75
C ILE A 29 -6.41 6.26 -5.12
N VAL A 30 -7.02 5.57 -4.15
CA VAL A 30 -7.59 4.22 -4.34
C VAL A 30 -9.11 4.29 -4.55
N CYS A 31 -9.86 4.61 -3.50
CA CYS A 31 -11.33 4.64 -3.54
C CYS A 31 -11.92 5.38 -2.34
N GLU A 32 -13.13 5.93 -2.49
CA GLU A 32 -13.91 6.43 -1.35
C GLU A 32 -14.18 5.31 -0.34
N VAL A 33 -14.24 5.68 0.94
CA VAL A 33 -14.55 4.79 2.06
C VAL A 33 -15.81 5.31 2.75
N GLU A 34 -16.89 4.54 2.67
CA GLU A 34 -18.19 4.89 3.25
C GLU A 34 -18.22 4.67 4.78
N ASP A 35 -17.61 3.59 5.26
CA ASP A 35 -17.48 3.27 6.69
C ASP A 35 -16.00 3.26 7.12
N GLU A 36 -15.55 4.39 7.69
CA GLU A 36 -14.18 4.52 8.19
C GLU A 36 -13.89 3.55 9.35
N LYS A 37 -14.90 3.17 10.14
CA LYS A 37 -14.69 2.26 11.26
C LYS A 37 -14.38 0.86 10.75
N GLU A 38 -15.15 0.38 9.78
CA GLU A 38 -14.88 -0.92 9.13
C GLU A 38 -13.49 -0.93 8.48
N PHE A 39 -13.14 0.16 7.78
CA PHE A 39 -11.80 0.31 7.19
C PHE A 39 -10.66 0.19 8.22
N PHE A 40 -10.79 0.83 9.39
CA PHE A 40 -9.77 0.72 10.45
C PHE A 40 -9.78 -0.65 11.13
N ASP A 41 -10.93 -1.30 11.28
CA ASP A 41 -11.02 -2.64 11.86
C ASP A 41 -10.35 -3.70 10.95
N ASP A 42 -10.41 -3.51 9.62
CA ASP A 42 -9.78 -4.41 8.63
C ASP A 42 -8.33 -4.04 8.28
N MET A 43 -7.90 -2.81 8.57
CA MET A 43 -6.53 -2.35 8.34
C MET A 43 -5.53 -3.17 9.16
N LYS A 44 -4.50 -3.70 8.49
CA LYS A 44 -3.40 -4.39 9.14
C LYS A 44 -2.12 -3.59 9.06
N THR A 45 -1.55 -3.23 10.21
CA THR A 45 -0.16 -2.73 10.27
C THR A 45 0.80 -3.90 10.09
N ILE A 46 1.71 -3.80 9.13
CA ILE A 46 2.74 -4.79 8.83
C ILE A 46 4.14 -4.20 8.98
N ASP A 47 5.16 -5.06 9.07
CA ASP A 47 6.54 -4.61 9.13
C ASP A 47 7.15 -4.39 7.73
N LYS A 48 8.29 -3.68 7.67
CA LYS A 48 8.98 -3.34 6.42
C LYS A 48 9.33 -4.58 5.58
N TYR A 49 9.63 -5.72 6.21
CA TYR A 49 10.00 -6.94 5.51
C TYR A 49 8.78 -7.65 4.89
N GLU A 50 7.63 -7.64 5.56
CA GLU A 50 6.37 -8.07 4.94
C GLU A 50 5.98 -7.19 3.75
N ALA A 51 6.04 -5.86 3.91
CA ALA A 51 5.76 -4.90 2.84
C ALA A 51 6.70 -5.11 1.63
N PHE A 52 8.00 -5.25 1.90
CA PHE A 52 9.02 -5.54 0.87
C PHE A 52 8.70 -6.82 0.08
N LYS A 53 8.29 -7.90 0.75
CA LYS A 53 7.91 -9.15 0.07
C LYS A 53 6.71 -8.98 -0.84
N MET A 54 5.70 -8.21 -0.42
CA MET A 54 4.53 -7.93 -1.24
C MET A 54 4.93 -7.12 -2.48
N LEU A 55 5.73 -6.08 -2.28
CA LEU A 55 6.22 -5.21 -3.36
C LEU A 55 7.07 -5.96 -4.37
N ALA A 56 8.04 -6.76 -3.92
CA ALA A 56 8.92 -7.53 -4.79
C ALA A 56 8.18 -8.58 -5.65
N LYS A 57 7.06 -9.11 -5.14
CA LYS A 57 6.20 -10.09 -5.83
C LYS A 57 5.06 -9.46 -6.62
N SER A 58 4.90 -8.13 -6.55
CA SER A 58 3.87 -7.46 -7.33
C SER A 58 4.16 -7.62 -8.82
N HIS A 59 3.11 -7.86 -9.60
CA HIS A 59 3.25 -8.03 -11.03
C HIS A 59 3.38 -6.68 -11.71
N ILE A 60 4.33 -6.55 -12.63
CA ILE A 60 4.42 -5.43 -13.57
C ILE A 60 3.57 -5.73 -14.81
N GLU A 61 3.12 -4.68 -15.50
CA GLU A 61 2.24 -4.76 -16.68
C GLU A 61 2.74 -5.72 -17.76
N ASP A 62 4.06 -5.94 -17.86
CA ASP A 62 4.70 -6.79 -18.87
C ASP A 62 4.89 -8.26 -18.44
N SER A 63 4.01 -8.77 -17.57
CA SER A 63 3.95 -10.19 -17.14
C SER A 63 5.07 -10.68 -16.20
N GLY A 64 5.91 -9.79 -15.69
CA GLY A 64 6.98 -10.09 -14.72
C GLY A 64 6.62 -9.72 -13.28
N GLU A 65 7.47 -10.09 -12.33
CA GLU A 65 7.46 -9.51 -10.98
C GLU A 65 8.30 -8.21 -10.98
N LEU A 66 7.95 -7.23 -10.14
CA LEU A 66 8.75 -6.02 -9.93
C LEU A 66 10.21 -6.36 -9.57
N GLY A 67 10.38 -7.41 -8.76
CA GLY A 67 11.68 -7.91 -8.36
C GLY A 67 12.28 -7.19 -7.15
N VAL A 68 13.33 -7.81 -6.61
CA VAL A 68 13.97 -7.46 -5.33
C VAL A 68 14.64 -6.09 -5.38
N GLU A 69 15.33 -5.76 -6.47
CA GLU A 69 16.13 -4.53 -6.59
C GLU A 69 15.23 -3.29 -6.68
N GLU A 70 14.21 -3.33 -7.54
CA GLU A 70 13.21 -2.26 -7.67
C GLU A 70 12.42 -2.06 -6.37
N ALA A 71 11.95 -3.15 -5.74
CA ALA A 71 11.26 -3.07 -4.46
C ALA A 71 12.12 -2.42 -3.38
N PHE A 72 13.42 -2.71 -3.37
CA PHE A 72 14.35 -2.10 -2.42
C PHE A 72 14.52 -0.61 -2.70
N ASN A 73 14.72 -0.24 -3.97
CA ASN A 73 14.86 1.17 -4.36
C ASN A 73 13.63 1.99 -4.01
N GLN A 74 12.42 1.47 -4.21
CA GLN A 74 11.19 2.16 -3.81
C GLN A 74 11.13 2.38 -2.28
N LEU A 75 11.40 1.34 -1.48
CA LEU A 75 11.35 1.45 -0.02
C LEU A 75 12.45 2.34 0.60
N GLU A 76 13.52 2.64 -0.12
CA GLU A 76 14.57 3.57 0.33
C GLU A 76 14.32 5.01 -0.12
N ASN A 77 13.43 5.24 -1.10
CA ASN A 77 13.12 6.56 -1.65
C ASN A 77 11.67 6.96 -1.35
N LEU A 78 11.15 6.57 -0.19
CA LEU A 78 9.76 6.84 0.18
C LEU A 78 9.49 8.34 0.37
N GLU A 79 8.33 8.81 -0.08
CA GLU A 79 7.90 10.20 0.14
C GLU A 79 7.70 10.50 1.64
N GLU A 80 8.19 11.65 2.14
CA GLU A 80 8.10 12.04 3.56
C GLU A 80 6.66 12.11 4.09
N ASP A 81 5.69 12.39 3.21
CA ASP A 81 4.26 12.49 3.54
C ASP A 81 3.49 11.16 3.30
N GLY A 82 4.22 10.06 3.07
CA GLY A 82 3.65 8.76 2.79
C GLY A 82 3.15 8.62 1.35
N GLU A 83 2.99 7.38 0.91
CA GLU A 83 2.60 7.07 -0.47
C GLU A 83 1.89 5.72 -0.57
N VAL A 84 1.21 5.51 -1.71
CA VAL A 84 0.57 4.24 -2.05
C VAL A 84 1.55 3.42 -2.89
N LEU A 85 2.00 2.29 -2.35
CA LEU A 85 3.01 1.42 -2.95
C LEU A 85 2.39 0.40 -3.92
N LEU A 86 1.24 -0.15 -3.57
CA LEU A 86 0.50 -1.10 -4.39
C LEU A 86 -0.99 -0.81 -4.31
N ILE A 87 -1.67 -1.03 -5.43
CA ILE A 87 -3.13 -1.10 -5.53
C ILE A 87 -3.53 -2.36 -6.28
N ASP A 88 -4.78 -2.78 -6.11
CA ASP A 88 -5.37 -3.86 -6.90
C ASP A 88 -5.21 -3.57 -8.40
N GLY A 89 -4.59 -4.49 -9.14
CA GLY A 89 -4.35 -4.34 -10.58
C GLY A 89 -5.64 -4.28 -11.41
N SER A 90 -6.80 -4.64 -10.85
CA SER A 90 -8.10 -4.46 -11.49
C SER A 90 -8.62 -3.01 -11.50
N LEU A 91 -7.98 -2.11 -10.75
CA LEU A 91 -8.30 -0.68 -10.72
C LEU A 91 -7.59 0.12 -11.83
N ILE A 92 -6.73 -0.53 -12.64
CA ILE A 92 -5.87 0.09 -13.66
C ILE A 92 -6.30 -0.34 -15.07
#